data_AF-A0A8R1IHA2-F1
#
_entry.id   AF-A0A8R1IHA2-F1
#
_cell.length_a   1.000
_cell.length_b   1.000
_cell.length_c   1.000
_cell.angle_alpha   90.00
_cell.angle_beta   90.00
_cell.angle_gamma   90.00
#
_symmetry.space_group_name_H-M   'P 1'
#
loop_
_entity.id
_entity.type
_entity.pdbx_description
1 polymer ?
#
loop_
_entity_poly.entity_id
_entity_poly.type
_entity_poly.pdbx_seq_one_letter_code
_entity_poly.pdbx_strand_id
1 'polypeptide(L)'
;MFQNIILSVLVLTISSVFACDITATLTSQTYHKVYAQFTFHNGTKSPVYEFEKDGMETKVHITGMWCNSKPTRLDTYKTFPHKGAKVSGTSQAFIEGFGIVNYIILSDGVFMGAKAGVACAAGDCGASRG
;
A
#
# COMPACT_ATOMS: atom_id res chain seq x y z
N MET A 1 4.82 43.53 -0.32
CA MET A 1 3.67 42.75 0.18
C MET A 1 3.46 41.45 -0.62
N PHE A 2 3.47 41.49 -1.96
CA PHE A 2 3.35 40.29 -2.82
C PHE A 2 4.46 39.23 -2.66
N GLN A 3 5.73 39.63 -2.46
CA GLN A 3 6.86 38.71 -2.30
C GLN A 3 6.69 37.74 -1.12
N ASN A 4 6.17 38.24 0.02
CA ASN A 4 5.95 37.43 1.21
C ASN A 4 4.79 36.46 1.02
N ILE A 5 3.75 36.85 0.27
CA ILE A 5 2.60 35.99 -0.04
C ILE A 5 3.04 34.82 -0.95
N ILE A 6 3.86 35.09 -1.96
CA ILE A 6 4.41 34.05 -2.85
C ILE A 6 5.25 33.05 -2.05
N LEU A 7 6.08 33.53 -1.12
CA LEU A 7 6.90 32.68 -0.26
C LEU A 7 6.04 31.81 0.69
N SER A 8 4.98 32.37 1.27
CA SER A 8 4.03 31.62 2.13
C SER A 8 3.29 30.54 1.35
N VAL A 9 2.86 30.85 0.13
CA VAL A 9 2.15 29.90 -0.75
C VAL A 9 3.09 28.76 -1.16
N LEU A 10 4.34 29.05 -1.49
CA LEU A 10 5.35 28.04 -1.83
C LEU A 10 5.65 27.10 -0.66
N VAL A 11 5.74 27.62 0.57
CA VAL A 11 5.97 26.81 1.77
C VAL A 11 4.75 25.92 2.08
N LEU A 12 3.53 26.44 1.93
CA LEU A 12 2.29 25.66 2.10
C LEU A 12 2.15 24.52 1.08
N THR A 13 2.61 24.73 -0.16
CA THR A 13 2.62 23.67 -1.20
C THR A 13 3.66 22.58 -0.97
N ILE A 14 4.74 22.85 -0.21
CA ILE A 14 5.75 21.84 0.13
C ILE A 14 5.25 20.93 1.26
N SER A 15 4.43 21.45 2.18
CA SER A 15 3.87 20.66 3.29
C SER A 15 2.81 19.64 2.87
N SER A 16 2.18 19.77 1.69
CA SER A 16 1.18 18.82 1.20
C SER A 16 1.76 17.57 0.53
N VAL A 17 3.09 17.49 0.36
CA VAL A 17 3.74 16.40 -0.37
C VAL A 17 3.81 15.11 0.46
N PHE A 18 3.68 15.20 1.79
CA PHE A 18 3.82 14.05 2.69
C PHE A 18 2.50 13.34 3.01
N ALA A 19 1.36 13.86 2.55
CA ALA A 19 0.08 13.20 2.77
C ALA A 19 -0.12 12.07 1.75
N CYS A 20 -0.81 11.01 2.17
CA CYS A 20 -1.34 10.02 1.25
C CYS A 20 -2.86 9.93 1.37
N ASP A 21 -3.50 9.82 0.22
CA ASP A 21 -4.87 9.34 0.07
C ASP A 21 -4.89 8.40 -1.13
N ILE A 22 -4.68 7.13 -0.83
CA ILE A 22 -4.45 6.11 -1.84
C ILE A 22 -5.54 5.06 -1.72
N THR A 23 -6.23 4.79 -2.82
CA THR A 23 -7.13 3.65 -2.92
C THR A 23 -6.34 2.44 -3.41
N ALA A 24 -6.09 1.49 -2.52
CA ALA A 24 -5.47 0.22 -2.84
C ALA A 24 -6.53 -0.82 -3.18
N THR A 25 -6.52 -1.34 -4.40
CA THR A 25 -7.32 -2.52 -4.79
C THR A 25 -6.46 -3.76 -4.60
N LEU A 26 -6.97 -4.73 -3.85
CA LEU A 26 -6.40 -6.06 -3.69
C LEU A 26 -7.18 -7.00 -4.62
N THR A 27 -6.55 -7.59 -5.62
CA THR A 27 -7.18 -8.55 -6.53
C THR A 27 -6.55 -9.92 -6.34
N SER A 28 -7.37 -10.91 -6.00
CA SER A 28 -6.96 -12.32 -5.94
C SER A 28 -6.78 -12.89 -7.34
N GLN A 29 -5.60 -13.47 -7.59
CA GLN A 29 -5.29 -14.27 -8.77
C GLN A 29 -4.92 -15.71 -8.38
N THR A 30 -5.74 -16.32 -7.53
CA THR A 30 -5.53 -17.69 -7.05
C THR A 30 -6.85 -18.40 -6.77
N TYR A 31 -6.86 -19.71 -7.03
CA TYR A 31 -7.95 -20.62 -6.67
C TYR A 31 -7.84 -21.17 -5.25
N HIS A 32 -6.77 -20.83 -4.52
CA HIS A 32 -6.57 -21.24 -3.14
C HIS A 32 -6.97 -20.13 -2.17
N LYS A 33 -7.42 -20.54 -0.98
CA LYS A 33 -7.71 -19.61 0.10
C LYS A 33 -6.44 -18.87 0.53
N VAL A 34 -6.47 -17.55 0.49
CA VAL A 34 -5.36 -16.68 0.91
C VAL A 34 -5.89 -15.56 1.80
N TYR A 35 -5.10 -15.22 2.81
CA TYR A 35 -5.35 -14.09 3.70
C TYR A 35 -4.33 -13.00 3.40
N ALA A 36 -4.73 -11.74 3.43
CA ALA A 36 -3.84 -10.60 3.27
C ALA A 36 -4.03 -9.59 4.39
N GLN A 37 -2.94 -8.96 4.84
CA GLN A 37 -3.00 -7.93 5.87
C GLN A 37 -1.97 -6.84 5.57
N PHE A 38 -2.42 -5.58 5.62
CA PHE A 38 -1.53 -4.44 5.56
C PHE A 38 -0.93 -4.16 6.95
N THR A 39 0.33 -3.74 6.94
CA THR A 39 0.98 -2.97 7.98
C THR A 39 1.29 -1.60 7.39
N PHE A 40 0.63 -0.56 7.89
CA PHE A 40 0.74 0.80 7.36
C PHE A 40 2.01 1.51 7.85
N HIS A 41 2.30 2.67 7.26
CA HIS A 41 3.46 3.52 7.60
C HIS A 41 3.52 3.92 9.09
N ASN A 42 2.39 4.00 9.78
CA ASN A 42 2.32 4.28 11.22
C ASN A 42 2.51 3.03 12.11
N GLY A 43 2.73 1.86 11.51
CA GLY A 43 2.86 0.57 12.19
C GLY A 43 1.53 -0.09 12.60
N THR A 44 0.39 0.54 12.33
CA THR A 44 -0.91 -0.09 12.56
C THR A 44 -1.19 -1.14 11.49
N LYS A 45 -1.98 -2.15 11.85
CA LYS A 45 -2.37 -3.23 10.94
C LYS A 45 -3.82 -3.05 10.50
N SER A 46 -4.09 -3.38 9.25
CA SER A 46 -5.46 -3.49 8.76
C SER A 46 -6.17 -4.71 9.36
N PRO A 47 -7.50 -4.80 9.20
CA PRO A 47 -8.18 -6.09 9.27
C PRO A 47 -7.53 -7.12 8.35
N VAL A 48 -7.75 -8.39 8.63
CA VAL A 48 -7.35 -9.48 7.75
C VAL A 48 -8.37 -9.60 6.64
N TYR A 49 -7.92 -9.49 5.39
CA TYR A 49 -8.74 -9.68 4.22
C TYR A 49 -8.64 -11.13 3.77
N GLU A 50 -9.78 -11.73 3.45
CA GLU A 50 -9.89 -13.14 3.09
C GLU A 50 -10.32 -13.27 1.63
N PHE A 51 -9.55 -14.03 0.86
CA PHE A 51 -9.80 -14.30 -0.54
C PHE A 51 -9.97 -15.80 -0.73
N GLU A 52 -11.15 -16.23 -1.18
CA GLU A 52 -11.47 -17.65 -1.35
C GLU A 52 -11.39 -18.12 -2.80
N LYS A 53 -11.49 -17.19 -3.75
CA LYS A 53 -11.52 -17.49 -5.19
C LYS A 53 -10.79 -16.44 -6.01
N ASP A 54 -10.48 -16.85 -7.24
CA ASP A 54 -9.91 -16.01 -8.28
C ASP A 54 -10.86 -14.84 -8.62
N GLY A 55 -10.28 -13.67 -8.87
CA GLY A 55 -11.03 -12.45 -9.22
C GLY A 55 -11.77 -11.77 -8.07
N MET A 56 -11.63 -12.23 -6.81
CA MET A 56 -12.13 -11.47 -5.66
C MET A 56 -11.32 -10.20 -5.48
N GLU A 57 -12.03 -9.08 -5.31
CA GLU A 57 -11.42 -7.77 -5.11
C GLU A 57 -11.82 -7.15 -3.78
N THR A 58 -10.90 -6.42 -3.15
CA THR A 58 -11.18 -5.63 -1.96
C THR A 58 -10.47 -4.29 -2.05
N LYS A 59 -11.18 -3.20 -1.77
CA LYS A 59 -10.61 -1.85 -1.75
C LYS A 59 -10.25 -1.45 -0.32
N VAL A 60 -9.08 -0.86 -0.17
CA VAL A 60 -8.53 -0.39 1.09
C VAL A 60 -8.08 1.05 0.90
N HIS A 61 -8.53 1.94 1.77
CA HIS A 61 -8.10 3.33 1.76
C HIS A 61 -6.89 3.48 2.68
N ILE A 62 -5.76 3.87 2.08
CA ILE A 62 -4.52 4.17 2.79
C ILE A 62 -4.45 5.68 2.88
N THR A 63 -4.79 6.20 4.05
CA THR A 63 -4.78 7.62 4.33
C THR A 63 -3.84 7.93 5.48
N GLY A 64 -3.18 9.09 5.42
CA GLY A 64 -2.28 9.50 6.49
C GLY A 64 -1.41 10.68 6.12
N MET A 65 -0.60 11.09 7.08
CA MET A 65 0.41 12.12 6.92
C MET A 65 1.78 11.48 7.17
N TRP A 66 2.79 11.88 6.40
CA TRP A 66 4.14 11.29 6.40
C TRP A 66 4.17 9.82 5.96
N CYS A 67 3.47 9.50 4.88
CA CYS A 67 3.32 8.11 4.40
C CYS A 67 4.62 7.48 3.85
N ASN A 68 5.65 8.29 3.56
CA ASN A 68 7.01 7.85 3.18
C ASN A 68 7.98 7.74 4.35
N SER A 69 7.54 8.00 5.59
CA SER A 69 8.44 7.79 6.74
C SER A 69 8.77 6.31 6.94
N LYS A 70 7.86 5.41 6.56
CA LYS A 70 8.00 3.95 6.62
C LYS A 70 7.24 3.30 5.45
N PRO A 71 7.69 2.13 4.97
CA PRO A 71 7.01 1.47 3.87
C PRO A 71 5.68 0.92 4.36
N THR A 72 4.65 1.02 3.52
CA THR A 72 3.44 0.24 3.71
C THR A 72 3.70 -1.16 3.18
N ARG A 73 3.46 -2.16 4.02
CA ARG A 73 3.75 -3.56 3.75
C ARG A 73 2.45 -4.34 3.67
N LEU A 74 2.32 -5.17 2.64
CA LEU A 74 1.24 -6.12 2.45
C LEU A 74 1.82 -7.53 2.57
N ASP A 75 1.35 -8.26 3.56
CA ASP A 75 1.72 -9.67 3.76
C ASP A 75 0.56 -10.58 3.41
N THR A 76 0.85 -11.69 2.74
CA THR A 76 -0.10 -12.76 2.46
C THR A 76 0.20 -14.01 3.27
N TYR A 77 -0.83 -14.78 3.59
CA TYR A 77 -0.76 -15.97 4.41
C TYR A 77 -1.66 -17.07 3.83
N LYS A 78 -1.17 -18.32 3.87
CA LYS A 78 -1.98 -19.50 3.53
C LYS A 78 -3.01 -19.88 4.60
N THR A 79 -2.83 -19.38 5.82
CA THR A 79 -3.72 -19.63 6.97
C THR A 79 -4.00 -18.32 7.69
N PHE A 80 -5.04 -18.28 8.51
CA PHE A 80 -5.40 -17.07 9.25
C PHE A 80 -4.21 -16.59 10.10
N PRO A 81 -3.80 -15.32 9.98
CA PRO A 81 -2.60 -14.83 10.63
C PRO A 81 -2.79 -14.77 12.16
N HIS A 82 -1.87 -15.40 12.87
CA HIS A 82 -1.70 -15.32 14.32
C HIS A 82 -0.30 -14.82 14.65
N LYS A 83 -0.02 -14.56 15.94
CA LYS A 83 1.31 -14.10 16.36
C LYS A 83 2.36 -15.15 15.97
N GLY A 84 3.26 -14.79 15.05
CA GLY A 84 4.30 -15.69 14.51
C GLY A 84 3.90 -16.49 13.26
N ALA A 85 2.74 -16.23 12.67
CA ALA A 85 2.32 -16.90 11.43
C ALA A 85 3.34 -16.68 10.30
N LYS A 86 3.62 -17.75 9.55
CA LYS A 86 4.55 -17.71 8.43
C LYS A 86 3.94 -16.96 7.25
N VAL A 87 4.60 -15.87 6.86
CA VAL A 87 4.24 -15.10 5.67
C VAL A 87 4.52 -15.94 4.43
N SER A 88 3.57 -15.95 3.50
CA SER A 88 3.63 -16.67 2.23
C SER A 88 4.20 -15.79 1.12
N GLY A 89 3.89 -14.50 1.14
CA GLY A 89 4.49 -13.49 0.27
C GLY A 89 4.41 -12.10 0.91
N THR A 90 5.35 -11.23 0.54
CA THR A 90 5.41 -9.86 1.04
C THR A 90 5.62 -8.90 -0.11
N SER A 91 4.87 -7.80 -0.11
CA SER A 91 5.15 -6.62 -0.92
C SER A 91 5.28 -5.43 0.00
N GLN A 92 6.26 -4.58 -0.22
CA GLN A 92 6.45 -3.37 0.57
C GLN A 92 6.79 -2.21 -0.35
N ALA A 93 6.19 -1.05 -0.08
CA ALA A 93 6.50 0.16 -0.81
C ALA A 93 6.35 1.41 0.05
N PHE A 94 7.30 2.32 -0.06
CA PHE A 94 7.10 3.71 0.36
C PHE A 94 6.15 4.39 -0.62
N ILE A 95 4.91 4.67 -0.21
CA ILE A 95 3.85 5.24 -1.06
C ILE A 95 3.45 6.63 -0.58
N GLU A 96 3.30 7.57 -1.53
CA GLU A 96 2.88 8.96 -1.27
C GLU A 96 1.93 9.47 -2.35
N GLY A 97 1.22 10.56 -2.00
CA GLY A 97 0.36 11.29 -2.93
C GLY A 97 -1.07 10.78 -2.95
N PHE A 98 -1.77 11.12 -4.03
CA PHE A 98 -3.21 10.96 -4.16
C PHE A 98 -3.51 10.12 -5.40
N GLY A 99 -4.02 8.91 -5.22
CA GLY A 99 -4.19 8.02 -6.36
C GLY A 99 -4.67 6.62 -6.05
N ILE A 100 -4.35 5.70 -6.96
CA ILE A 100 -4.83 4.32 -6.95
C ILE A 100 -3.64 3.39 -7.15
N VAL A 101 -3.61 2.30 -6.39
CA VAL A 101 -2.66 1.20 -6.57
C VAL A 101 -3.41 -0.12 -6.64
N ASN A 102 -2.93 -1.04 -7.46
CA ASN A 102 -3.45 -2.39 -7.54
C ASN A 102 -2.41 -3.37 -6.99
N TYR A 103 -2.83 -4.27 -6.11
CA TYR A 103 -2.04 -5.37 -5.59
C TYR A 103 -2.62 -6.68 -6.11
N ILE A 104 -1.76 -7.51 -6.68
CA ILE A 104 -2.13 -8.84 -7.17
C ILE A 104 -1.69 -9.87 -6.14
N ILE A 105 -2.66 -10.63 -5.62
CA ILE A 105 -2.45 -11.67 -4.62
C ILE A 105 -2.38 -13.03 -5.32
N LEU A 106 -1.25 -13.71 -5.19
CA LEU A 106 -1.02 -15.07 -5.67
C LEU A 106 -0.98 -16.06 -4.49
N SER A 107 -0.97 -17.35 -4.80
CA SER A 107 -0.86 -18.44 -3.82
C SER A 107 0.42 -18.40 -2.97
N ASP A 108 1.48 -17.84 -3.54
CA ASP A 108 2.86 -17.87 -3.05
C ASP A 108 3.52 -16.48 -3.10
N GLY A 109 2.76 -15.43 -3.37
CA GLY A 109 3.32 -14.10 -3.58
C GLY A 109 2.28 -13.00 -3.54
N VAL A 110 2.76 -11.77 -3.42
CA VAL A 110 1.96 -10.58 -3.61
C VAL A 110 2.86 -9.51 -4.19
N PHE A 111 2.35 -8.73 -5.13
CA PHE A 111 3.10 -7.63 -5.71
C PHE A 111 2.17 -6.49 -6.12
N MET A 112 2.73 -5.28 -6.13
CA MET A 112 2.05 -4.12 -6.66
C MET A 112 2.12 -4.17 -8.20
N GLY A 113 0.95 -4.14 -8.83
CA GLY A 113 0.77 -4.04 -10.28
C GLY A 113 0.61 -2.60 -10.73
N ALA A 114 -0.54 -2.29 -11.34
CA ALA A 114 -0.82 -0.96 -11.87
C ALA A 114 -0.94 0.09 -10.76
N LYS A 115 -0.46 1.30 -11.03
CA LYS A 115 -0.55 2.45 -10.13
C LYS A 115 -0.75 3.74 -10.94
N ALA A 116 -1.52 4.67 -10.40
CA ALA A 116 -1.79 5.96 -11.02
C ALA A 116 -1.95 7.04 -9.93
N GLY A 117 -1.32 8.21 -10.13
CA GLY A 117 -1.40 9.32 -9.18
C GLY A 117 -0.56 9.17 -7.90
N VAL A 118 0.11 8.03 -7.72
CA VAL A 118 0.97 7.79 -6.55
C VAL A 118 2.45 7.89 -6.89
N ALA A 119 3.22 8.46 -5.97
CA ALA A 119 4.67 8.40 -5.97
C ALA A 119 5.13 7.23 -5.09
N CYS A 120 6.23 6.60 -5.48
CA CYS A 120 6.86 5.61 -4.64
C CYS A 120 8.34 5.46 -4.93
N ALA A 121 9.08 4.99 -3.91
CA ALA A 121 10.53 4.82 -3.98
C ALA A 121 10.94 3.91 -5.15
N ALA A 122 12.11 4.19 -5.73
CA ALA A 122 12.64 3.43 -6.86
C ALA A 122 12.90 1.97 -6.45
N GLY A 123 12.29 1.02 -7.16
CA GLY A 123 12.40 -0.42 -6.90
C GLY A 123 11.27 -1.02 -6.04
N ASP A 124 10.51 -0.21 -5.32
CA ASP A 124 9.45 -0.68 -4.43
C ASP A 124 8.12 -0.95 -5.14
N CYS A 125 7.80 -0.07 -6.09
CA CYS A 125 6.58 -0.15 -6.89
C CYS A 125 6.72 -0.95 -8.19
N GLY A 126 7.83 -1.63 -8.37
CA GLY A 126 8.07 -2.52 -9.50
C GLY A 126 8.47 -3.87 -8.95
N ALA A 127 7.52 -4.82 -8.91
CA ALA A 127 7.72 -6.21 -8.52
C ALA A 127 8.83 -6.38 -7.46
N SER A 128 8.67 -5.77 -6.28
CA SER A 128 9.54 -6.02 -5.15
C SER A 128 9.32 -7.45 -4.70
N ARG A 129 10.02 -8.38 -5.36
CA ARG A 129 10.22 -9.76 -4.92
C ARG A 129 11.21 -9.66 -3.77
N GLY A 130 10.68 -9.42 -2.57
CA GLY A 130 11.44 -9.60 -1.33
C GLY A 130 11.93 -11.04 -1.20
#